data_AF-A0A355BRW0-F1
#
_entry.id   AF-A0A355BRW0-F1
#
_cell.length_a   1.000
_cell.length_b   1.000
_cell.length_c   1.000
_cell.angle_alpha   90.00
_cell.angle_beta   90.00
_cell.angle_gamma   90.00
#
_symmetry.space_group_name_H-M   'P 1'
#
loop_
_entity.id
_entity.type
_entity.pdbx_description
1 polymer ?
#
loop_
_entity_poly.entity_id
_entity_poly.type
_entity_poly.pdbx_seq_one_letter_code
_entity_poly.pdbx_strand_id
1 'polypeptide(L)'
;MQPSSLMLSESLLRSIPPRPLGYSRHRELIKLRTDMMFDPLSAAETVADGTFGLLFHPARANRVFEHHSRDARLPSLESVIDRTISATMKSAPKTGYEGAVQMAVDYALFVNLARLSVHKDASVQTRAITTAKLGQLKAWLSARPATTTDESWKAFYTYLNQQIGSLQDEPEEFKAESLLPAPPGAPIGDFDYDFCHN
;
A
#
# COMPACT_ATOMS: atom_id res chain seq x y z
N MET A 1 4.66 8.62 4.49
CA MET A 1 5.75 7.67 4.22
C MET A 1 6.58 8.28 3.12
N GLN A 2 7.88 8.53 3.33
CA GLN A 2 8.72 9.21 2.33
C GLN A 2 9.31 8.17 1.37
N PRO A 3 9.21 8.32 0.04
CA PRO A 3 9.73 7.36 -0.93
C PRO A 3 11.22 7.06 -0.73
N SER A 4 12.01 8.09 -0.40
CA SER A 4 13.45 7.97 -0.14
C SER A 4 13.81 6.99 0.98
N SER A 5 12.92 6.75 1.94
CA SER A 5 13.13 5.79 3.04
C SER A 5 12.96 4.34 2.61
N LEU A 6 12.39 4.08 1.43
CA LEU A 6 12.16 2.75 0.86
C LEU A 6 13.06 2.46 -0.34
N MET A 7 13.86 3.43 -0.77
CA MET A 7 14.79 3.25 -1.87
C MET A 7 16.00 2.43 -1.42
N LEU A 8 16.45 1.54 -2.30
CA LEU A 8 17.75 0.89 -2.18
C LEU A 8 18.75 1.61 -3.07
N SER A 9 20.01 1.71 -2.63
CA SER A 9 21.05 2.29 -3.47
C SER A 9 21.35 1.38 -4.67
N GLU A 10 21.75 1.97 -5.80
CA GLU A 10 22.18 1.23 -7.00
C GLU A 10 23.33 0.26 -6.71
N SER A 11 24.26 0.65 -5.83
CA SER A 11 25.34 -0.23 -5.38
C SER A 11 24.81 -1.47 -4.65
N LEU A 12 23.77 -1.31 -3.83
CA LEU A 12 23.17 -2.40 -3.08
C LEU A 12 22.34 -3.29 -4.00
N LEU A 13 21.55 -2.73 -4.91
CA LEU A 13 20.79 -3.49 -5.89
C LEU A 13 21.68 -4.40 -6.75
N ARG A 14 22.84 -3.88 -7.20
CA ARG A 14 23.83 -4.66 -7.95
C ARG A 14 24.48 -5.77 -7.13
N SER A 15 24.52 -5.62 -5.82
CA SER A 15 25.10 -6.62 -4.91
C SER A 15 24.15 -7.77 -4.59
N ILE A 16 22.85 -7.66 -4.91
CA ILE A 16 21.86 -8.72 -4.70
C ILE A 16 21.82 -9.58 -5.98
N PRO A 17 22.48 -10.76 -6.01
CA PRO A 17 22.44 -11.62 -7.19
C PRO A 17 21.05 -12.21 -7.37
N PRO A 18 20.68 -12.60 -8.61
CA PRO A 18 19.54 -13.47 -8.83
C PRO A 18 19.74 -14.79 -8.08
N ARG A 19 18.64 -15.45 -7.71
CA ARG A 19 18.74 -16.72 -7.02
C ARG A 19 19.43 -17.77 -7.91
N PRO A 20 20.36 -18.57 -7.35
CA PRO A 20 21.01 -19.63 -8.11
C PRO A 20 19.98 -20.63 -8.65
N LEU A 21 20.25 -21.16 -9.84
CA LEU A 21 19.46 -22.24 -10.43
C LEU A 21 19.39 -23.44 -9.45
N GLY A 22 18.21 -24.03 -9.32
CA GLY A 22 17.96 -25.15 -8.41
C GLY A 22 17.48 -24.77 -7.00
N TYR A 23 17.45 -23.47 -6.64
CA TYR A 23 16.90 -23.01 -5.37
C TYR A 23 15.55 -22.34 -5.55
N SER A 24 14.47 -23.03 -5.14
CA SER A 24 13.11 -22.50 -5.11
C SER A 24 12.96 -21.35 -4.09
N ARG A 25 11.98 -20.48 -4.34
CA ARG A 25 11.58 -19.46 -3.36
C ARG A 25 10.81 -20.13 -2.22
N HIS A 26 11.03 -19.66 -0.99
CA HIS A 26 10.34 -20.12 0.21
C HIS A 26 9.62 -18.95 0.88
N ARG A 27 8.81 -19.27 1.90
CA ARG A 27 7.87 -18.37 2.58
C ARG A 27 8.52 -17.07 3.10
N GLU A 28 9.79 -17.13 3.51
CA GLU A 28 10.55 -16.01 4.07
C GLU A 28 11.06 -15.00 3.03
N LEU A 29 10.94 -15.31 1.73
CA LEU A 29 11.35 -14.40 0.67
C LEU A 29 10.21 -13.49 0.23
N ILE A 30 10.52 -12.21 0.05
CA ILE A 30 9.62 -11.23 -0.58
C ILE A 30 9.16 -11.78 -1.93
N LYS A 31 7.85 -11.80 -2.21
CA LYS A 31 7.37 -12.18 -3.54
C LYS A 31 7.71 -11.07 -4.54
N LEU A 32 8.04 -11.43 -5.78
CA LEU A 32 8.51 -10.48 -6.79
C LEU A 32 7.59 -10.51 -8.01
N ARG A 33 7.45 -9.38 -8.72
CA ARG A 33 6.77 -9.34 -10.03
C ARG A 33 7.74 -9.48 -11.21
N THR A 34 9.04 -9.29 -10.98
CA THR A 34 10.11 -9.43 -11.98
C THR A 34 10.69 -10.85 -12.10
N ASP A 35 10.02 -11.83 -11.48
CA ASP A 35 10.34 -13.27 -11.49
C ASP A 35 11.74 -13.63 -10.96
N MET A 36 12.78 -13.44 -11.78
CA MET A 36 14.15 -13.88 -11.49
C MET A 36 15.00 -12.87 -10.70
N MET A 37 14.88 -11.57 -11.01
CA MET A 37 15.67 -10.51 -10.36
C MET A 37 14.94 -9.92 -9.17
N PHE A 38 15.69 -9.44 -8.17
CA PHE A 38 15.12 -8.72 -7.03
C PHE A 38 14.28 -7.53 -7.51
N ASP A 39 13.08 -7.40 -6.96
CA ASP A 39 12.08 -6.38 -7.32
C ASP A 39 11.99 -5.33 -6.20
N PRO A 40 12.73 -4.22 -6.31
CA PRO A 40 12.69 -3.19 -5.28
C PRO A 40 11.33 -2.48 -5.18
N LEU A 41 10.54 -2.45 -6.25
CA LEU A 41 9.24 -1.80 -6.24
C LEU A 41 8.21 -2.64 -5.48
N SER A 42 8.18 -3.95 -5.75
CA SER A 42 7.34 -4.87 -4.98
C SER A 42 7.75 -4.94 -3.51
N ALA A 43 9.06 -4.83 -3.20
CA ALA A 43 9.53 -4.73 -1.82
C ALA A 43 9.02 -3.45 -1.14
N ALA A 44 9.15 -2.29 -1.79
CA ALA A 44 8.64 -1.03 -1.27
C ALA A 44 7.11 -1.05 -1.08
N GLU A 45 6.36 -1.59 -2.04
CA GLU A 45 4.92 -1.79 -1.97
C GLU A 45 4.52 -2.67 -0.77
N THR A 46 5.23 -3.78 -0.56
CA THR A 46 4.97 -4.71 0.55
C THR A 46 5.15 -4.04 1.91
N VAL A 47 6.23 -3.26 2.07
CA VAL A 47 6.49 -2.50 3.31
C VAL A 47 5.44 -1.40 3.51
N ALA A 48 5.03 -0.73 2.43
CA ALA A 48 3.96 0.26 2.46
C ALA A 48 2.62 -0.36 2.84
N ASP A 49 2.26 -1.51 2.27
CA ASP A 49 1.04 -2.25 2.60
C ASP A 49 1.01 -2.64 4.07
N GLY A 50 2.10 -3.21 4.60
CA GLY A 50 2.18 -3.55 6.02
C GLY A 50 2.00 -2.33 6.94
N THR A 51 2.58 -1.19 6.56
CA THR A 51 2.46 0.06 7.32
C THR A 51 1.03 0.62 7.29
N PHE A 52 0.45 0.73 6.10
CA PHE A 52 -0.91 1.25 5.92
C PHE A 52 -1.97 0.29 6.46
N GLY A 53 -1.75 -1.02 6.38
CA GLY A 53 -2.63 -2.03 6.97
C GLY A 53 -2.72 -1.90 8.49
N LEU A 54 -1.62 -1.57 9.17
CA LEU A 54 -1.64 -1.25 10.61
C LEU A 54 -2.26 0.11 10.92
N LEU A 55 -2.09 1.10 10.03
CA LEU A 55 -2.66 2.43 10.19
C LEU A 55 -4.18 2.43 10.00
N PHE A 56 -4.66 1.72 9.00
CA PHE A 56 -6.05 1.66 8.56
C PHE A 56 -6.73 0.33 8.93
N HIS A 57 -6.19 -0.38 9.92
CA HIS A 57 -6.84 -1.58 10.45
C HIS A 57 -8.26 -1.25 10.93
N PRO A 58 -9.30 -2.04 10.60
CA PRO A 58 -10.70 -1.74 10.94
C PRO A 58 -10.94 -1.44 12.42
N ALA A 59 -10.40 -2.28 13.31
CA ALA A 59 -10.49 -2.06 14.76
C ALA A 59 -9.83 -0.76 15.23
N ARG A 60 -8.74 -0.33 14.56
CA ARG A 60 -8.09 0.95 14.87
C ARG A 60 -8.91 2.13 14.34
N ALA A 61 -9.36 2.06 13.10
CA ALA A 61 -10.18 3.11 12.48
C ALA A 61 -11.48 3.35 13.27
N ASN A 62 -12.16 2.28 13.69
CA ASN A 62 -13.35 2.38 14.54
C ASN A 62 -13.04 3.04 15.89
N ARG A 63 -11.91 2.70 16.54
CA ARG A 63 -11.48 3.34 17.79
C ARG A 63 -11.17 4.82 17.61
N VAL A 64 -10.52 5.21 16.51
CA VAL A 64 -10.24 6.62 16.20
C VAL A 64 -11.53 7.41 16.05
N PHE A 65 -12.49 6.88 15.28
CA PHE A 65 -13.81 7.51 15.13
C PHE A 65 -14.53 7.65 16.48
N GLU A 66 -14.55 6.58 17.27
CA GLU A 66 -15.24 6.54 18.56
C GLU A 66 -14.62 7.51 19.59
N HIS A 67 -13.30 7.54 19.69
CA HIS A 67 -12.58 8.44 20.58
C HIS A 67 -12.78 9.91 20.20
N HIS A 68 -12.69 10.25 18.91
CA HIS A 68 -12.96 11.62 18.44
C HIS A 68 -14.41 12.04 18.71
N SER A 69 -15.36 11.11 18.57
CA SER A 69 -16.78 11.38 18.86
C SER A 69 -17.05 11.71 20.32
N ARG A 70 -16.21 11.21 21.24
CA ARG A 70 -16.29 11.51 22.68
C ARG A 70 -15.48 12.74 23.08
N ASP A 71 -14.34 12.98 22.42
CA ASP A 71 -13.45 14.10 22.68
C ASP A 71 -12.94 14.69 21.37
N ALA A 72 -13.48 15.84 20.99
CA ALA A 72 -13.14 16.54 19.76
C ALA A 72 -11.67 17.02 19.70
N ARG A 73 -10.92 16.98 20.82
CA ARG A 73 -9.48 17.28 20.84
C ARG A 73 -8.63 16.15 20.28
N LEU A 74 -9.16 14.92 20.25
CA LEU A 74 -8.49 13.76 19.67
C LEU A 74 -8.58 13.81 18.14
N PRO A 75 -7.64 13.18 17.41
CA PRO A 75 -7.66 13.21 15.94
C PRO A 75 -8.89 12.50 15.38
N SER A 76 -9.54 13.13 14.40
CA SER A 76 -10.63 12.52 13.64
C SER A 76 -10.09 11.55 12.59
N LEU A 77 -10.91 10.57 12.18
CA LEU A 77 -10.52 9.61 11.14
C LEU A 77 -10.30 10.31 9.79
N GLU A 78 -11.13 11.30 9.47
CA GLU A 78 -11.00 12.16 8.30
C GLU A 78 -9.63 12.83 8.26
N SER A 79 -9.21 13.42 9.39
CA SER A 79 -7.91 14.10 9.50
C SER A 79 -6.74 13.13 9.29
N VAL A 80 -6.84 11.91 9.83
CA VAL A 80 -5.82 10.87 9.65
C VAL A 80 -5.70 10.47 8.17
N ILE A 81 -6.82 10.22 7.50
CA ILE A 81 -6.86 9.86 6.07
C ILE A 81 -6.33 11.03 5.22
N ASP A 82 -6.82 12.25 5.45
CA ASP A 82 -6.43 13.44 4.69
C ASP A 82 -4.94 13.74 4.79
N ARG A 83 -4.37 13.67 6.00
CA ARG A 83 -2.93 13.86 6.23
C ARG A 83 -2.12 12.78 5.51
N THR A 84 -2.58 11.54 5.53
CA THR A 84 -1.88 10.44 4.88
C THR A 84 -1.90 10.60 3.37
N ILE A 85 -3.06 10.88 2.77
CA ILE A 85 -3.20 11.17 1.32
C ILE A 85 -2.34 12.39 0.94
N SER A 86 -2.35 13.45 1.75
CA SER A 86 -1.59 14.66 1.48
C SER A 86 -0.08 14.43 1.50
N ALA A 87 0.39 13.59 2.43
CA ALA A 87 1.80 13.25 2.58
C ALA A 87 2.31 12.20 1.57
N THR A 88 1.45 11.60 0.76
CA THR A 88 1.78 10.53 -0.20
C THR A 88 1.29 10.90 -1.59
N MET A 89 0.03 10.60 -1.91
CA MET A 89 -0.54 10.75 -3.26
C MET A 89 -0.59 12.19 -3.75
N LYS A 90 -0.77 13.17 -2.85
CA LYS A 90 -0.77 14.60 -3.22
C LYS A 90 0.59 15.28 -3.05
N SER A 91 1.64 14.52 -2.71
CA SER A 91 2.99 15.07 -2.68
C SER A 91 3.51 15.31 -4.12
N ALA A 92 4.56 16.11 -4.25
CA ALA A 92 5.11 16.43 -5.57
C ALA A 92 5.62 15.14 -6.26
N PRO A 93 5.22 14.86 -7.51
CA PRO A 93 5.66 13.66 -8.20
C PRO A 93 7.18 13.68 -8.41
N LYS A 94 7.83 12.59 -8.03
CA LYS A 94 9.26 12.36 -8.25
C LYS A 94 9.51 11.74 -9.62
N THR A 95 10.75 11.81 -10.08
CA THR A 95 11.18 11.25 -11.37
C THR A 95 12.02 10.00 -11.17
N GLY A 96 12.17 9.20 -12.24
CA GLY A 96 13.01 8.01 -12.24
C GLY A 96 12.59 6.98 -11.20
N TYR A 97 13.57 6.30 -10.60
CA TYR A 97 13.35 5.22 -9.63
C TYR A 97 12.59 5.68 -8.37
N GLU A 98 12.88 6.89 -7.84
CA GLU A 98 12.13 7.44 -6.70
C GLU A 98 10.65 7.65 -7.04
N GLY A 99 10.34 8.09 -8.27
CA GLY A 99 8.98 8.22 -8.77
C GLY A 99 8.24 6.87 -8.85
N ALA A 100 8.92 5.81 -9.31
CA ALA A 100 8.35 4.47 -9.35
C ALA A 100 8.06 3.92 -7.93
N VAL A 101 8.97 4.16 -6.98
CA VAL A 101 8.74 3.81 -5.56
C VAL A 101 7.56 4.61 -4.98
N GLN A 102 7.43 5.89 -5.34
CA GLN A 102 6.30 6.71 -4.91
C GLN A 102 4.97 6.16 -5.44
N MET A 103 4.88 5.78 -6.71
CA MET A 103 3.69 5.14 -7.28
C MET A 103 3.32 3.84 -6.54
N ALA A 104 4.31 3.01 -6.19
CA ALA A 104 4.08 1.80 -5.41
C ALA A 104 3.50 2.09 -4.02
N VAL A 105 4.03 3.11 -3.33
CA VAL A 105 3.50 3.57 -2.03
C VAL A 105 2.07 4.12 -2.17
N ASP A 106 1.81 4.92 -3.20
CA ASP A 106 0.51 5.51 -3.47
C ASP A 106 -0.56 4.45 -3.76
N TYR A 107 -0.20 3.43 -4.55
CA TYR A 107 -1.09 2.30 -4.83
C TYR A 107 -1.34 1.46 -3.58
N ALA A 108 -0.32 1.23 -2.74
CA ALA A 108 -0.52 0.55 -1.46
C ALA A 108 -1.48 1.30 -0.52
N LEU A 109 -1.42 2.64 -0.49
CA LEU A 109 -2.38 3.44 0.25
C LEU A 109 -3.80 3.29 -0.30
N PHE A 110 -3.97 3.38 -1.63
CA PHE A 110 -5.27 3.18 -2.27
C PHE A 110 -5.88 1.82 -1.88
N VAL A 111 -5.13 0.74 -2.01
CA VAL A 111 -5.61 -0.61 -1.67
C VAL A 111 -6.03 -0.71 -0.20
N ASN A 112 -5.28 -0.12 0.73
CA ASN A 112 -5.64 -0.13 2.15
C ASN A 112 -6.91 0.67 2.46
N LEU A 113 -7.11 1.81 1.80
CA LEU A 113 -8.36 2.58 1.93
C LEU A 113 -9.53 1.83 1.30
N ALA A 114 -9.34 1.20 0.14
CA ALA A 114 -10.35 0.37 -0.51
C ALA A 114 -10.76 -0.80 0.38
N ARG A 115 -9.80 -1.55 0.92
CA ARG A 115 -10.02 -2.62 1.91
C ARG A 115 -10.83 -2.11 3.10
N LEU A 116 -10.46 -0.97 3.69
CA LEU A 116 -11.18 -0.39 4.81
C LEU A 116 -12.62 0.00 4.45
N SER A 117 -12.87 0.54 3.26
CA SER A 117 -14.21 0.95 2.81
C SER A 117 -15.20 -0.20 2.65
N VAL A 118 -14.73 -1.42 2.37
CA VAL A 118 -15.58 -2.61 2.19
C VAL A 118 -15.46 -3.63 3.32
N HIS A 119 -14.61 -3.38 4.31
CA HIS A 119 -14.36 -4.34 5.39
C HIS A 119 -15.61 -4.56 6.25
N LYS A 120 -15.95 -5.84 6.49
CA LYS A 120 -17.12 -6.21 7.32
C LYS A 120 -17.03 -5.69 8.76
N ASP A 121 -15.85 -5.75 9.36
CA ASP A 121 -15.60 -5.31 10.74
C ASP A 121 -15.37 -3.80 10.87
N ALA A 122 -15.33 -3.04 9.77
CA ALA A 122 -15.37 -1.59 9.82
C ALA A 122 -16.81 -1.14 10.12
N SER A 123 -16.98 -0.17 11.03
CA SER A 123 -18.30 0.37 11.32
C SER A 123 -18.87 1.09 10.09
N VAL A 124 -20.19 1.29 10.06
CA VAL A 124 -20.87 2.04 8.98
C VAL A 124 -20.28 3.44 8.83
N GLN A 125 -19.96 4.10 9.95
CA GLN A 125 -19.36 5.43 9.98
C GLN A 125 -17.94 5.42 9.40
N THR A 126 -17.11 4.45 9.79
CA THR A 126 -15.77 4.27 9.25
C THR A 126 -15.79 4.03 7.73
N ARG A 127 -16.67 3.14 7.26
CA ARG A 127 -16.86 2.89 5.83
C ARG A 127 -17.33 4.15 5.11
N ALA A 128 -18.35 4.83 5.62
CA ALA A 128 -18.89 6.06 5.04
C ALA A 128 -17.82 7.16 4.89
N ILE A 129 -17.04 7.40 5.95
CA ILE A 129 -15.91 8.35 5.91
C ILE A 129 -14.90 7.94 4.85
N THR A 130 -14.48 6.68 4.85
CA THR A 130 -13.45 6.18 3.93
C THR A 130 -13.93 6.27 2.47
N THR A 131 -15.17 5.88 2.19
CA THR A 131 -15.79 6.00 0.86
C THR A 131 -15.88 7.45 0.41
N ALA A 132 -16.25 8.38 1.31
CA ALA A 132 -16.28 9.80 0.99
C ALA A 132 -14.88 10.34 0.66
N LYS A 133 -13.85 9.91 1.40
CA LYS A 133 -12.45 10.29 1.12
C LYS A 133 -11.92 9.71 -0.20
N LEU A 134 -12.29 8.48 -0.54
CA LEU A 134 -12.00 7.89 -1.85
C LEU A 134 -12.69 8.69 -2.98
N GLY A 135 -13.93 9.13 -2.79
CA GLY A 135 -14.60 10.02 -3.75
C GLY A 135 -13.90 11.36 -3.95
N GLN A 136 -13.45 11.99 -2.86
CA GLN A 136 -12.66 13.23 -2.92
C GLN A 136 -11.31 13.00 -3.64
N LEU A 137 -10.67 11.86 -3.40
CA LEU A 137 -9.44 11.47 -4.07
C LEU A 137 -9.67 11.23 -5.57
N LYS A 138 -10.75 10.54 -5.96
CA LYS A 138 -11.13 10.35 -7.37
C LYS A 138 -11.26 11.69 -8.10
N ALA A 139 -11.98 12.65 -7.52
CA ALA A 139 -12.14 13.98 -8.11
C ALA A 139 -10.79 14.72 -8.26
N TRP A 140 -9.90 14.58 -7.29
CA TRP A 140 -8.55 15.13 -7.40
C TRP A 140 -7.73 14.44 -8.50
N LEU A 141 -7.80 13.11 -8.60
CA LEU A 141 -7.11 12.33 -9.63
C LEU A 141 -7.61 12.64 -11.04
N SER A 142 -8.90 12.88 -11.25
CA SER A 142 -9.42 13.21 -12.59
C SER A 142 -8.90 14.53 -13.14
N ALA A 143 -8.59 15.50 -12.27
CA ALA A 143 -8.05 16.80 -12.68
C ALA A 143 -6.52 16.75 -12.91
N ARG A 144 -5.84 15.72 -12.40
CA ARG A 144 -4.37 15.69 -12.33
C ARG A 144 -3.67 15.46 -13.67
N PRO A 145 -4.13 14.56 -14.57
CA PRO A 145 -3.48 14.33 -15.86
C PRO A 145 -3.31 15.59 -16.72
N ALA A 146 -4.26 16.54 -16.66
CA ALA A 146 -4.19 17.80 -17.42
C ALA A 146 -3.03 18.71 -16.99
N THR A 147 -2.53 18.57 -15.76
CA THR A 147 -1.44 19.40 -15.19
C THR A 147 -0.13 18.65 -15.04
N THR A 148 -0.11 17.36 -15.41
CA THR A 148 1.06 16.50 -15.29
C THR A 148 1.75 16.43 -16.64
N THR A 149 3.07 16.57 -16.70
CA THR A 149 3.83 16.48 -17.95
C THR A 149 4.32 15.07 -18.24
N ASP A 150 4.73 14.35 -17.20
CA ASP A 150 5.24 12.98 -17.29
C ASP A 150 4.12 11.98 -17.65
N GLU A 151 4.34 11.21 -18.73
CA GLU A 151 3.35 10.27 -19.25
C GLU A 151 3.08 9.08 -18.31
N SER A 152 4.10 8.60 -17.59
CA SER A 152 3.92 7.51 -16.61
C SER A 152 3.03 7.96 -15.46
N TRP A 153 3.22 9.18 -14.95
CA TRP A 153 2.35 9.75 -13.92
C TRP A 153 0.93 10.00 -14.42
N LYS A 154 0.74 10.48 -15.66
CA LYS A 154 -0.61 10.62 -16.25
C LYS A 154 -1.33 9.28 -16.31
N ALA A 155 -0.64 8.24 -16.79
CA ALA A 155 -1.19 6.89 -16.88
C ALA A 155 -1.56 6.36 -15.49
N PHE A 156 -0.66 6.53 -14.51
CA PHE A 156 -0.89 6.10 -13.13
C PHE A 156 -2.09 6.78 -12.47
N TYR A 157 -2.22 8.11 -12.58
CA TYR A 157 -3.38 8.83 -12.04
C TYR A 157 -4.69 8.42 -12.71
N THR A 158 -4.67 8.19 -14.02
CA THR A 158 -5.85 7.74 -14.78
C THR A 158 -6.27 6.33 -14.34
N TYR A 159 -5.31 5.42 -14.20
CA TYR A 159 -5.56 4.07 -13.71
C TYR A 159 -6.16 4.07 -12.29
N LEU A 160 -5.57 4.82 -11.34
CA LEU A 160 -6.12 4.94 -9.99
C LEU A 160 -7.53 5.53 -9.98
N ASN A 161 -7.81 6.53 -10.82
CA ASN A 161 -9.14 7.11 -10.94
C ASN A 161 -10.17 6.06 -11.38
N GLN A 162 -9.82 5.23 -12.37
CA GLN A 162 -10.65 4.13 -12.85
C GLN A 162 -10.87 3.07 -11.76
N GLN A 163 -9.81 2.67 -11.05
CA GLN A 163 -9.92 1.70 -9.95
C GLN A 163 -10.85 2.18 -8.82
N ILE A 164 -10.78 3.46 -8.43
CA ILE A 164 -11.73 4.03 -7.47
C ILE A 164 -13.15 4.06 -8.05
N GLY A 165 -13.30 4.29 -9.36
CA GLY A 165 -14.58 4.20 -10.05
C GLY A 165 -15.19 2.81 -9.96
N SER A 166 -14.47 1.78 -10.39
CA SER A 166 -14.93 0.40 -10.33
C SER A 166 -15.27 -0.04 -8.90
N LEU A 167 -14.49 0.37 -7.90
CA LEU A 167 -14.79 0.12 -6.49
C LEU A 167 -16.11 0.76 -6.03
N GLN A 168 -16.43 1.96 -6.53
CA GLN A 168 -17.66 2.66 -6.17
C GLN A 168 -18.90 2.06 -6.84
N ASP A 169 -18.73 1.58 -8.07
CA ASP A 169 -19.81 0.99 -8.87
C ASP A 169 -20.13 -0.43 -8.36
N GLU A 170 -19.10 -1.23 -8.06
CA GLU A 170 -19.22 -2.64 -7.68
C GLU A 170 -18.38 -2.97 -6.42
N PRO A 171 -18.75 -2.45 -5.24
CA PRO A 171 -17.97 -2.63 -4.01
C PRO A 171 -17.90 -4.09 -3.53
N GLU A 172 -18.90 -4.90 -3.86
CA GLU A 172 -18.96 -6.33 -3.48
C GLU A 172 -18.06 -7.21 -4.35
N GLU A 173 -17.80 -6.78 -5.60
CA GLU A 173 -16.90 -7.48 -6.52
C GLU A 173 -15.44 -7.12 -6.30
N PHE A 174 -15.16 -6.10 -5.48
CA PHE A 174 -13.81 -5.73 -5.08
C PHE A 174 -13.19 -6.83 -4.23
N LYS A 175 -12.65 -7.85 -4.91
CA LYS A 175 -11.64 -8.73 -4.38
C LYS A 175 -10.41 -7.88 -4.22
N ALA A 176 -10.19 -7.38 -3.01
CA ALA A 176 -9.03 -6.57 -2.68
C ALA A 176 -7.82 -7.18 -3.38
N GLU A 177 -7.31 -6.48 -4.39
CA GLU A 177 -6.19 -6.97 -5.16
C GLU A 177 -5.11 -7.26 -4.13
N SER A 178 -4.74 -8.54 -4.01
CA SER A 178 -3.83 -8.93 -2.96
C SER A 178 -2.48 -8.39 -3.39
N LEU A 179 -2.11 -7.24 -2.81
CA LEU A 179 -0.72 -6.82 -2.77
C LEU A 179 0.12 -8.02 -2.33
N LEU A 180 1.34 -8.07 -2.84
CA LEU A 180 2.20 -9.21 -2.58
C LEU A 180 2.35 -9.36 -1.06
N PRO A 181 1.98 -10.53 -0.50
CA PRO A 181 1.98 -10.70 0.94
C PRO A 181 3.40 -10.51 1.46
N ALA A 182 3.50 -9.78 2.56
CA ALA A 182 4.74 -9.70 3.30
C ALA A 182 5.23 -11.10 3.68
N PRO A 183 6.55 -11.33 3.66
CA PRO A 183 7.09 -12.54 4.26
C PRO A 183 6.66 -12.59 5.74
N PRO A 184 6.48 -13.80 6.30
CA PRO A 184 6.07 -13.97 7.68
C PRO A 184 7.05 -13.27 8.63
N GLY A 185 6.52 -12.68 9.69
CA GLY A 185 7.35 -12.33 10.84
C GLY A 185 7.79 -13.57 11.62
N ALA A 186 8.77 -13.39 12.50
CA ALA A 186 9.38 -14.40 13.37
C ALA A 186 8.38 -15.13 14.32
N PRO A 187 8.73 -16.31 14.90
CA PRO A 187 10.06 -16.66 15.41
C PRO A 187 11.02 -17.07 14.29
N ILE A 188 12.24 -16.52 14.30
CA ILE A 188 13.29 -16.96 13.39
C ILE A 188 13.62 -18.42 13.71
N GLY A 189 13.44 -19.29 12.72
CA GLY A 189 13.71 -20.72 12.81
C GLY A 189 12.67 -21.49 12.01
N ASP A 190 13.11 -22.12 10.91
CA ASP A 190 12.42 -23.32 10.46
C ASP A 190 12.62 -24.37 11.56
N PHE A 191 11.58 -25.09 11.94
CA PHE A 191 11.80 -26.31 12.72
C PHE A 191 12.31 -27.37 11.74
N ASP A 192 13.56 -27.20 11.27
CA ASP A 192 14.29 -28.28 10.63
C ASP A 192 14.47 -29.35 11.71
N TYR A 193 13.56 -30.33 11.70
CA TYR A 193 13.51 -31.45 12.64
C TYR A 193 14.61 -32.49 12.37
N ASP A 194 15.74 -32.11 11.77
CA ASP A 194 16.68 -33.06 11.16
C ASP A 194 18.07 -33.13 11.82
N PHE A 195 18.25 -32.61 13.05
CA PHE A 195 19.54 -32.68 13.75
C PHE A 195 19.60 -33.56 15.01
N CYS A 196 18.56 -34.35 15.29
CA CYS A 196 18.59 -35.33 16.39
C CYS A 196 18.02 -36.69 15.96
N HIS A 197 18.71 -37.38 15.05
CA HIS A 197 18.60 -38.83 14.94
C HIS A 197 19.98 -39.46 15.17
N ASN A 198 20.00 -40.37 16.15
CA ASN A 198 21.12 -41.17 16.65
C ASN A 198 22.01 -41.77 15.56
#